data_AF-A0A545B513-F1
#
_entry.id   AF-A0A545B513-F1
#
_cell.length_a   1.000
_cell.length_b   1.000
_cell.length_c   1.000
_cell.angle_alpha   90.00
_cell.angle_beta   90.00
_cell.angle_gamma   90.00
#
_symmetry.space_group_name_H-M   'P 1'
#
loop_
_entity.id
_entity.type
_entity.pdbx_description
1 polymer ?
#
loop_
_entity_poly.entity_id
_entity_poly.type
_entity_poly.pdbx_seq_one_letter_code
_entity_poly.pdbx_strand_id
1 'polypeptide(L)'
;MWPETLDGPLDRLARVVETARAARFSDEAVLENMHWQDNLETRFGWADPALYVIEDLSGNPTETQEIFVQKRQSLSPQNRHKLKLLEPVARPGPVLFVGAAMKNLRGELRQHVLSITAATPSLKLSWWFTPRPYRIHLRKFDGLSADALALVLRATQEQLPPAFR
;
A
#
# COMPACT_ATOMS: atom_id res chain seq x y z
N MET A 1 -33.47 -4.52 -20.94
CA MET A 1 -34.37 -4.18 -19.81
C MET A 1 -33.48 -4.18 -18.58
N TRP A 2 -33.27 -3.03 -17.93
CA TRP A 2 -32.52 -2.98 -16.68
C TRP A 2 -33.40 -3.60 -15.57
N PRO A 3 -32.84 -4.44 -14.67
CA PRO A 3 -33.61 -4.99 -13.57
C PRO A 3 -34.10 -3.88 -12.63
N GLU A 4 -35.17 -4.15 -11.90
CA GLU A 4 -35.89 -3.22 -11.01
C GLU A 4 -34.97 -2.37 -10.09
N THR A 5 -35.46 -1.15 -9.83
CA THR A 5 -34.95 -0.06 -8.98
C THR A 5 -33.53 -0.18 -8.41
N LEU A 6 -32.64 0.72 -8.84
CA LEU A 6 -31.28 0.88 -8.32
C LEU A 6 -31.20 1.44 -6.89
N ASP A 7 -32.34 1.77 -6.27
CA ASP A 7 -32.40 2.46 -4.98
C ASP A 7 -31.69 1.70 -3.86
N GLY A 8 -31.90 0.37 -3.77
CA GLY A 8 -31.24 -0.46 -2.74
C GLY A 8 -29.71 -0.46 -2.83
N PRO A 9 -29.11 -0.78 -4.00
CA PRO A 9 -27.66 -0.66 -4.19
C PRO A 9 -27.11 0.75 -3.95
N LEU A 10 -27.82 1.80 -4.37
CA LEU A 10 -27.39 3.19 -4.18
C LEU A 10 -27.43 3.59 -2.69
N ASP A 11 -28.46 3.19 -1.95
CA ASP A 11 -28.55 3.41 -0.50
C ASP A 11 -27.45 2.68 0.28
N ARG A 12 -27.05 1.48 -0.18
CA ARG A 12 -25.92 0.77 0.39
C ARG A 12 -24.62 1.54 0.12
N LEU A 13 -24.41 2.00 -1.11
CA LEU A 13 -23.22 2.78 -1.47
C LEU A 13 -23.13 4.08 -0.66
N ALA A 14 -24.24 4.81 -0.53
CA ALA A 14 -24.31 6.05 0.26
C ALA A 14 -23.88 5.79 1.72
N ARG A 15 -24.37 4.69 2.34
CA ARG A 15 -23.96 4.30 3.69
C ARG A 15 -22.48 3.98 3.81
N VAL A 16 -21.89 3.31 2.82
CA VAL A 16 -20.43 3.03 2.80
C VAL A 16 -19.64 4.33 2.68
N VAL A 17 -20.08 5.26 1.82
CA VAL A 17 -19.44 6.58 1.65
C VAL A 17 -19.49 7.38 2.94
N GLU A 18 -20.65 7.44 3.62
CA GLU A 18 -20.75 8.14 4.91
C GLU A 18 -19.89 7.48 5.99
N THR A 19 -19.80 6.15 6.01
CA THR A 19 -18.89 5.43 6.92
C THR A 19 -17.43 5.79 6.64
N ALA A 20 -17.01 5.81 5.38
CA ALA A 20 -15.65 6.20 4.98
C ALA A 20 -15.34 7.66 5.34
N ARG A 21 -16.31 8.56 5.17
CA ARG A 21 -16.18 9.99 5.54
C ARG A 21 -16.12 10.20 7.05
N ALA A 22 -16.89 9.41 7.81
CA ALA A 22 -16.91 9.45 9.26
C ALA A 22 -15.69 8.76 9.89
N ALA A 23 -14.92 8.00 9.12
CA ALA A 23 -13.75 7.29 9.60
C ALA A 23 -12.81 8.24 10.39
N ARG A 24 -12.39 7.78 11.56
CA ARG A 24 -11.41 8.45 12.41
C ARG A 24 -10.24 7.52 12.61
N PHE A 25 -9.05 8.09 12.58
CA PHE A 25 -7.86 7.34 12.93
C PHE A 25 -7.80 7.19 14.44
N SER A 26 -7.50 5.99 14.91
CA SER A 26 -7.35 5.70 16.33
C SER A 26 -5.89 5.65 16.77
N ASP A 27 -4.99 5.42 15.82
CA ASP A 27 -3.55 5.37 16.05
C ASP A 27 -2.80 5.73 14.75
N GLU A 28 -1.60 6.28 14.89
CA GLU A 28 -0.71 6.59 13.78
C GLU A 28 0.74 6.28 14.12
N ALA A 29 1.50 5.92 13.10
CA ALA A 29 2.92 5.66 13.26
C ALA A 29 3.70 5.97 12.00
N VAL A 30 4.97 6.29 12.21
CA VAL A 30 5.95 6.53 11.14
C VAL A 30 7.14 5.61 11.37
N LEU A 31 7.54 4.91 10.31
CA LEU A 31 8.68 4.02 10.30
C LEU A 31 9.67 4.49 9.25
N GLU A 32 10.92 4.68 9.61
CA GLU A 32 11.99 4.98 8.66
C GLU A 32 12.94 3.80 8.58
N ASN A 33 13.38 3.47 7.36
CA ASN A 33 14.47 2.52 7.10
C ASN A 33 14.37 1.25 7.95
N MET A 34 13.19 0.62 7.97
CA MET A 34 12.85 -0.42 8.94
C MET A 34 13.97 -1.47 9.10
N HIS A 35 14.59 -1.48 10.28
CA HIS A 35 15.27 -2.66 10.81
C HIS A 35 14.18 -3.66 11.26
N TRP A 36 13.78 -4.53 10.33
CA TRP A 36 12.59 -5.37 10.40
C TRP A 36 12.48 -6.30 11.63
N GLN A 37 13.58 -6.52 12.36
CA GLN A 37 13.62 -7.41 13.52
C GLN A 37 13.11 -6.75 14.81
N ASP A 38 13.16 -5.41 14.93
CA ASP A 38 13.11 -4.78 16.26
C ASP A 38 11.77 -4.17 16.69
N ASN A 39 10.75 -4.02 15.83
CA ASN A 39 9.56 -3.21 16.22
C ASN A 39 8.19 -3.59 15.63
N LEU A 40 8.00 -4.78 15.04
CA LEU A 40 6.68 -5.15 14.49
C LEU A 40 5.75 -5.84 15.51
N GLU A 41 6.30 -6.65 16.42
CA GLU A 41 5.48 -7.48 17.33
C GLU A 41 4.79 -6.68 18.44
N THR A 42 5.46 -5.64 18.94
CA THR A 42 4.95 -4.81 20.04
C THR A 42 4.17 -3.58 19.58
N ARG A 43 4.45 -3.05 18.38
CA ARG A 43 3.83 -1.80 17.89
C ARG A 43 2.72 -1.97 16.86
N PHE A 44 2.72 -3.06 16.07
CA PHE A 44 1.86 -3.19 14.88
C PHE A 44 1.12 -4.52 14.76
N GLY A 45 0.87 -5.18 15.88
CA GLY A 45 -0.07 -6.31 15.99
C GLY A 45 -1.53 -5.89 15.81
N TRP A 46 -1.80 -4.83 15.04
CA TRP A 46 -3.14 -4.32 14.82
C TRP A 46 -3.97 -5.37 14.07
N ALA A 47 -5.01 -5.85 14.73
CA ALA A 47 -6.06 -6.68 14.12
C ALA A 47 -7.09 -5.85 13.35
N ASP A 48 -6.98 -4.52 13.46
CA ASP A 48 -7.91 -3.55 12.91
C ASP A 48 -7.49 -3.06 11.50
N PRO A 49 -8.44 -2.49 10.75
CA PRO A 49 -8.19 -1.84 9.47
C PRO A 49 -7.09 -0.78 9.56
N ALA A 50 -6.19 -0.77 8.59
CA ALA A 50 -5.12 0.21 8.50
C ALA A 50 -4.84 0.61 7.05
N LEU A 51 -4.38 1.85 6.88
CA LEU A 51 -3.85 2.39 5.64
C LEU A 51 -2.35 2.63 5.83
N TYR A 52 -1.57 2.41 4.78
CA TYR A 52 -0.15 2.69 4.79
C TYR A 52 0.35 3.32 3.49
N VAL A 53 1.33 4.21 3.63
CA VAL A 53 2.00 4.91 2.52
C VAL A 53 3.49 4.67 2.62
N ILE A 54 4.11 4.17 1.54
CA ILE A 54 5.55 3.98 1.44
C ILE A 54 6.11 5.12 0.59
N GLU A 55 7.04 5.87 1.15
CA GLU A 55 7.64 7.08 0.59
C GLU A 55 9.15 6.90 0.42
N ASP A 56 9.67 7.33 -0.72
CA ASP A 56 11.10 7.45 -1.03
C ASP A 56 11.67 8.74 -0.43
N LEU A 57 12.71 8.61 0.40
CA LEU A 57 13.42 9.73 1.02
C LEU A 57 14.72 10.10 0.30
N SER A 58 15.07 9.44 -0.80
CA SER A 58 16.29 9.72 -1.58
C SER A 58 16.23 11.05 -2.33
N GLY A 59 15.03 11.63 -2.51
CA GLY A 59 14.83 12.89 -3.22
C GLY A 59 14.92 12.79 -4.74
N ASN A 60 15.04 11.58 -5.32
CA ASN A 60 15.10 11.37 -6.76
C ASN A 60 14.14 10.26 -7.25
N PRO A 61 12.84 10.58 -7.41
CA PRO A 61 11.84 9.61 -7.85
C PRO A 61 12.13 8.98 -9.22
N THR A 62 12.73 9.74 -10.14
CA THR A 62 13.09 9.26 -11.49
C THR A 62 14.13 8.15 -11.41
N GLU A 63 15.22 8.40 -10.69
CA GLU A 63 16.28 7.41 -10.50
C GLU A 63 15.77 6.17 -9.74
N THR A 64 14.90 6.37 -8.74
CA THR A 64 14.21 5.28 -8.04
C THR A 64 13.41 4.41 -9.01
N GLN A 65 12.66 5.00 -9.93
CA GLN A 65 11.93 4.27 -10.95
C GLN A 65 12.86 3.55 -11.94
N GLU A 66 13.96 4.18 -12.36
CA GLU A 66 14.95 3.57 -13.26
C GLU A 66 15.58 2.31 -12.63
N ILE A 67 15.95 2.37 -11.35
CA ILE A 67 16.49 1.21 -10.62
C ILE A 67 15.48 0.07 -10.55
N PHE A 68 14.20 0.38 -10.31
CA PHE A 68 13.13 -0.62 -10.36
C PHE A 68 13.07 -1.30 -11.74
N VAL A 69 13.08 -0.52 -12.82
CA VAL A 69 13.02 -1.02 -14.20
C VAL A 69 14.25 -1.89 -14.51
N GLN A 70 15.45 -1.42 -14.16
CA GLN A 70 16.70 -2.18 -14.35
C GLN A 70 16.65 -3.51 -13.60
N LYS A 71 16.22 -3.52 -12.33
CA LYS A 71 16.06 -4.78 -11.58
C LYS A 71 15.06 -5.70 -12.26
N ARG A 72 13.90 -5.18 -12.63
CA ARG A 72 12.85 -5.98 -13.27
C ARG A 72 13.35 -6.65 -14.57
N GLN A 73 14.15 -5.94 -15.35
CA GLN A 73 14.78 -6.47 -16.57
C GLN A 73 15.86 -7.53 -16.26
N SER A 74 16.62 -7.34 -15.18
CA SER A 74 17.68 -8.25 -14.75
C SER A 74 17.16 -9.56 -14.14
N LEU A 75 15.88 -9.63 -13.74
CA LEU A 75 15.29 -10.85 -13.22
C LEU A 75 15.15 -11.92 -14.32
N SER A 76 15.42 -13.17 -13.96
CA SER A 76 15.13 -14.33 -14.81
C SER A 76 13.64 -14.39 -15.17
N PRO A 77 13.25 -15.00 -16.29
CA PRO A 77 11.83 -15.12 -16.67
C PRO A 77 10.96 -15.73 -15.55
N GLN A 78 11.53 -16.67 -14.81
CA GLN A 78 10.91 -17.34 -13.66
C GLN A 78 10.75 -16.43 -12.44
N ASN A 79 11.49 -15.32 -12.31
CA ASN A 79 11.37 -14.39 -11.19
C ASN A 79 10.68 -13.08 -11.56
N ARG A 80 10.61 -12.73 -12.86
CA ARG A 80 9.94 -11.50 -13.32
C ARG A 80 8.50 -11.40 -12.81
N HIS A 81 7.76 -12.51 -12.76
CA HIS A 81 6.37 -12.52 -12.28
C HIS A 81 6.21 -11.99 -10.86
N LYS A 82 7.26 -12.06 -10.03
CA LYS A 82 7.26 -11.57 -8.65
C LYS A 82 7.25 -10.04 -8.55
N LEU A 83 7.66 -9.34 -9.61
CA LEU A 83 7.55 -7.88 -9.76
C LEU A 83 6.54 -7.46 -10.84
N LYS A 84 5.98 -8.39 -11.64
CA LYS A 84 5.01 -8.08 -12.71
C LYS A 84 3.71 -7.44 -12.18
N LEU A 85 3.40 -7.65 -10.91
CA LEU A 85 2.25 -7.03 -10.28
C LEU A 85 2.46 -5.54 -9.97
N LEU A 86 3.67 -5.01 -10.20
CA LEU A 86 3.97 -3.60 -10.07
C LEU A 86 4.42 -3.04 -11.42
N GLU A 87 3.65 -2.09 -11.91
CA GLU A 87 3.95 -1.33 -13.11
C GLU A 87 4.32 0.11 -12.71
N PRO A 88 5.47 0.63 -13.21
CA PRO A 88 5.83 2.02 -13.00
C PRO A 88 4.83 2.93 -13.72
N VAL A 89 4.41 4.00 -13.06
CA VAL A 89 3.55 5.02 -13.67
C VAL A 89 4.38 6.03 -14.48
N ALA A 90 3.75 6.73 -15.44
CA ALA A 90 4.47 7.62 -16.36
C ALA A 90 5.15 8.83 -15.69
N ARG A 91 4.67 9.29 -14.53
CA ARG A 91 5.25 10.39 -13.76
C ARG A 91 5.63 9.89 -12.37
N PRO A 92 6.91 9.55 -12.12
CA PRO A 92 7.34 9.10 -10.80
C PRO A 92 7.23 10.23 -9.78
N GLY A 93 6.76 9.87 -8.58
CA GLY A 93 6.67 10.76 -7.42
C GLY A 93 7.33 10.10 -6.19
N PRO A 94 7.49 10.85 -5.09
CA PRO A 94 8.13 10.32 -3.88
C PRO A 94 7.30 9.22 -3.21
N VAL A 95 5.98 9.17 -3.45
CA VAL A 95 5.12 8.09 -2.96
C VAL A 95 5.33 6.86 -3.83
N LEU A 96 5.93 5.82 -3.28
CA LEU A 96 6.19 4.57 -4.00
C LEU A 96 4.95 3.69 -4.08
N PHE A 97 4.22 3.58 -2.98
CA PHE A 97 3.06 2.70 -2.88
C PHE A 97 2.09 3.16 -1.80
N VAL A 98 0.80 2.96 -2.04
CA VAL A 98 -0.26 3.16 -1.05
C VAL A 98 -1.06 1.87 -0.96
N GLY A 99 -1.15 1.30 0.24
CA GLY A 99 -1.85 0.05 0.50
C GLY A 99 -2.72 0.13 1.74
N ALA A 100 -3.53 -0.90 1.94
CA ALA A 100 -4.37 -1.04 3.11
C ALA A 100 -4.36 -2.49 3.60
N ALA A 101 -4.59 -2.70 4.89
CA ALA A 101 -4.68 -4.01 5.50
C ALA A 101 -5.93 -4.08 6.38
N MET A 102 -6.73 -5.12 6.21
CA MET A 102 -7.95 -5.27 7.02
C MET A 102 -7.67 -5.85 8.42
N LYS A 103 -6.76 -6.82 8.51
CA LYS A 103 -6.48 -7.57 9.76
C LYS A 103 -5.02 -7.96 9.98
N ASN A 104 -4.17 -7.86 8.96
CA ASN A 104 -2.81 -8.39 8.99
C ASN A 104 -1.81 -7.39 8.41
N LEU A 105 -1.80 -6.16 8.97
CA LEU A 105 -0.88 -5.10 8.55
C LEU A 105 0.57 -5.58 8.57
N ARG A 106 0.95 -6.30 9.62
CA ARG A 106 2.29 -6.92 9.74
C ARG A 106 2.61 -7.79 8.54
N GLY A 107 1.69 -8.69 8.15
CA GLY A 107 1.88 -9.57 7.01
C GLY A 107 2.05 -8.80 5.70
N GLU A 108 1.23 -7.77 5.47
CA GLU A 108 1.31 -6.92 4.27
C GLU A 108 2.65 -6.18 4.20
N LEU A 109 3.04 -5.46 5.25
CA LEU A 109 4.32 -4.73 5.29
C LEU A 109 5.51 -5.69 5.11
N ARG A 110 5.44 -6.88 5.70
CA ARG A 110 6.48 -7.90 5.56
C ARG A 110 6.64 -8.36 4.11
N GLN A 111 5.57 -8.40 3.32
CA GLN A 111 5.66 -8.76 1.91
C GLN A 111 6.38 -7.68 1.09
N HIS A 112 6.21 -6.40 1.42
CA HIS A 112 6.93 -5.29 0.79
C HIS A 112 8.41 -5.30 1.13
N VAL A 113 8.80 -5.69 2.35
CA VAL A 113 10.20 -5.58 2.81
C VAL A 113 11.00 -6.87 2.65
N LEU A 114 10.45 -8.05 2.98
CA LEU A 114 11.22 -9.29 3.23
C LEU A 114 11.09 -10.41 2.20
N SER A 115 10.54 -10.15 1.00
CA SER A 115 10.60 -11.13 -0.09
C SER A 115 9.92 -12.49 0.20
N ILE A 116 8.75 -12.49 0.82
CA ILE A 116 8.20 -13.73 1.38
C ILE A 116 7.28 -14.50 0.43
N THR A 117 6.53 -13.82 -0.45
CA THR A 117 5.62 -14.47 -1.42
C THR A 117 5.36 -13.59 -2.64
N ALA A 118 4.92 -14.20 -3.76
CA ALA A 118 4.71 -13.53 -5.06
C ALA A 118 3.24 -13.29 -5.43
N ALA A 119 2.29 -13.64 -4.56
CA ALA A 119 0.86 -13.66 -4.91
C ALA A 119 0.21 -12.27 -4.94
N THR A 120 0.87 -11.25 -4.40
CA THR A 120 0.32 -9.90 -4.16
C THR A 120 1.27 -8.82 -4.68
N PRO A 121 0.74 -7.71 -5.25
CA PRO A 121 1.54 -6.55 -5.63
C PRO A 121 2.30 -6.03 -4.42
N SER A 122 3.63 -6.14 -4.44
CA SER A 122 4.46 -5.75 -3.31
C SER A 122 5.83 -5.29 -3.80
N LEU A 123 6.32 -4.19 -3.23
CA LEU A 123 7.51 -3.49 -3.71
C LEU A 123 8.75 -4.40 -3.71
N LYS A 124 8.93 -5.27 -2.70
CA LYS A 124 10.19 -6.01 -2.48
C LYS A 124 11.37 -5.06 -2.34
N LEU A 125 11.27 -4.08 -1.45
CA LEU A 125 12.27 -3.02 -1.25
C LEU A 125 13.69 -3.57 -1.04
N SER A 126 13.84 -4.71 -0.34
CA SER A 126 15.15 -5.37 -0.17
C SER A 126 15.82 -5.84 -1.47
N TRP A 127 15.08 -5.99 -2.57
CA TRP A 127 15.62 -6.52 -3.82
C TRP A 127 16.25 -5.48 -4.74
N TRP A 128 15.71 -4.26 -4.72
CA TRP A 128 16.04 -3.21 -5.68
C TRP A 128 16.19 -1.84 -5.05
N PHE A 129 15.68 -1.64 -3.84
CA PHE A 129 15.66 -0.35 -3.17
C PHE A 129 16.69 -0.25 -2.04
N THR A 130 17.66 -1.18 -1.97
CA THR A 130 18.70 -1.18 -0.94
C THR A 130 19.99 -0.59 -1.50
N PRO A 131 20.63 0.41 -0.84
CA PRO A 131 20.38 0.93 0.51
C PRO A 131 19.61 2.27 0.55
N ARG A 132 18.61 2.49 -0.31
CA ARG A 132 17.90 3.79 -0.36
C ARG A 132 16.99 4.00 0.84
N PRO A 133 16.95 5.23 1.39
CA PRO A 133 16.11 5.51 2.52
C PRO A 133 14.63 5.59 2.12
N TYR A 134 13.76 5.06 2.97
CA TYR A 134 12.31 5.14 2.80
C TYR A 134 11.60 5.35 4.14
N ARG A 135 10.38 5.86 4.05
CA ARG A 135 9.47 6.01 5.18
C ARG A 135 8.18 5.26 4.92
N ILE A 136 7.60 4.66 5.96
CA ILE A 136 6.25 4.10 5.94
C ILE A 136 5.40 4.86 6.94
N HIS A 137 4.37 5.53 6.45
CA HIS A 137 3.34 6.15 7.27
C HIS A 137 2.20 5.15 7.46
N LEU A 138 1.71 5.01 8.68
CA LEU A 138 0.67 4.07 9.06
C LEU A 138 -0.46 4.81 9.76
N ARG A 139 -1.71 4.47 9.41
CA ARG A 139 -2.90 4.95 10.12
C ARG A 139 -3.86 3.81 10.38
N LYS A 140 -4.23 3.63 11.64
CA LYS A 140 -5.19 2.64 12.12
C LYS A 140 -6.60 3.24 12.16
N PHE A 141 -7.62 2.48 11.82
CA PHE A 141 -9.02 2.86 11.96
C PHE A 141 -9.75 1.91 12.89
N ASP A 142 -10.63 2.45 13.73
CA ASP A 142 -11.51 1.62 14.55
C ASP A 142 -12.78 1.26 13.79
N GLY A 143 -13.09 -0.05 13.72
CA GLY A 143 -14.38 -0.53 13.24
C GLY A 143 -14.71 -0.24 11.76
N LEU A 144 -13.73 0.15 10.95
CA LEU A 144 -13.95 0.47 9.54
C LEU A 144 -14.25 -0.81 8.73
N SER A 145 -15.30 -0.79 7.90
CA SER A 145 -15.61 -1.93 7.04
C SER A 145 -14.63 -2.05 5.87
N ALA A 146 -14.51 -3.24 5.27
CA ALA A 146 -13.65 -3.46 4.11
C ALA A 146 -14.04 -2.57 2.91
N ASP A 147 -15.34 -2.41 2.66
CA ASP A 147 -15.86 -1.56 1.58
C ASP A 147 -15.48 -0.08 1.81
N ALA A 148 -15.59 0.39 3.06
CA ALA A 148 -15.21 1.77 3.40
C ALA A 148 -13.69 1.98 3.35
N LEU A 149 -12.90 1.01 3.83
CA LEU A 149 -11.43 1.04 3.72
C LEU A 149 -10.98 1.08 2.26
N ALA A 150 -11.66 0.37 1.36
CA ALA A 150 -11.36 0.40 -0.07
C ALA A 150 -11.62 1.79 -0.70
N LEU A 151 -12.69 2.48 -0.29
CA LEU A 151 -12.94 3.87 -0.71
C LEU A 151 -11.86 4.81 -0.18
N VAL A 152 -11.48 4.68 1.10
CA VAL A 152 -10.41 5.49 1.70
C VAL A 152 -9.08 5.25 1.00
N LEU A 153 -8.74 3.99 0.70
CA LEU A 153 -7.54 3.63 -0.06
C LEU A 153 -7.54 4.30 -1.43
N ARG A 154 -8.63 4.20 -2.19
CA ARG A 154 -8.75 4.79 -3.51
C ARG A 154 -8.62 6.31 -3.46
N ALA A 155 -9.35 6.97 -2.55
CA ALA A 155 -9.26 8.42 -2.37
C ALA A 155 -7.83 8.86 -1.99
N THR A 156 -7.13 8.06 -1.18
CA THR A 156 -5.72 8.31 -0.83
C THR A 156 -4.82 8.16 -2.06
N GLN A 157 -4.99 7.13 -2.87
CA GLN A 157 -4.22 6.93 -4.11
C GLN A 157 -4.46 8.05 -5.14
N GLU A 158 -5.66 8.64 -5.17
CA GLU A 158 -5.96 9.80 -6.02
C GLU A 158 -5.25 11.08 -5.52
N GLN A 159 -5.15 11.27 -4.21
CA GLN A 159 -4.45 12.42 -3.61
C GLN A 159 -2.93 12.26 -3.56
N LEU A 160 -2.47 11.02 -3.37
CA LEU A 160 -1.07 10.61 -3.27
C LEU A 160 -0.78 9.53 -4.33
N PRO A 161 -0.63 9.93 -5.61
CA PRO A 161 -0.44 8.98 -6.71
C PRO A 161 0.81 8.14 -6.50
N PRO A 162 0.69 6.80 -6.37
CA PRO A 162 1.86 5.95 -6.17
C PRO A 162 2.66 5.81 -7.46
N ALA A 163 3.99 5.76 -7.33
CA ALA A 163 4.92 5.56 -8.43
C ALA A 163 4.80 4.15 -9.05
N PHE A 164 4.24 3.19 -8.29
CA PHE A 164 4.03 1.81 -8.72
C PHE A 164 2.61 1.36 -8.40
N ARG A 165 1.96 0.67 -9.35
CA ARG A 165 0.59 0.15 -9.23
C ARG A 165 0.47 -1.30 -9.69
#